data_AF-A0A533S3W4-F1
#
_entry.id   AF-A0A533S3W4-F1
#
_cell.length_a   1.000
_cell.length_b   1.000
_cell.length_c   1.000
_cell.angle_alpha   90.00
_cell.angle_beta   90.00
_cell.angle_gamma   90.00
#
_symmetry.space_group_name_H-M   'P 1'
#
loop_
_entity.id
_entity.type
_entity.pdbx_description
1 polymer ?
#
loop_
_entity_poly.entity_id
_entity_poly.type
_entity_poly.pdbx_seq_one_letter_code
_entity_poly.pdbx_strand_id
1 'polypeptide(L)'
;VYEANPNYWGTPAKTKNLIFRWSEQSAQRLLELQSGTVNGIDNPGPDDVAAIEKDPNLKLYPREGFNIFYIGFNNTIPPFDNLDVRMAISDAIDRQRIVDQYYAKGSSVAINFVPAFLKPGASPNIPWYSFDQAAAKALLVKAGYTVP
;
A
#
# COMPACT_ATOMS: atom_id res chain seq x y z
N VAL A 1 1.13 -25.28 10.87
CA VAL A 1 2.28 -25.40 11.79
C VAL A 1 3.44 -25.94 10.99
N TYR A 2 4.63 -25.37 11.16
CA TYR A 2 5.85 -25.78 10.47
C TYR A 2 6.89 -26.24 11.50
N GLU A 3 7.73 -27.18 11.11
CA GLU A 3 8.82 -27.71 11.92
C GLU A 3 10.17 -27.45 11.23
N ALA A 4 11.22 -27.26 12.03
CA ALA A 4 12.57 -27.06 11.52
C ALA A 4 13.05 -28.29 10.73
N ASN A 5 13.59 -28.07 9.53
CA ASN A 5 14.23 -29.13 8.76
C ASN A 5 15.59 -29.46 9.40
N PRO A 6 15.79 -30.66 9.98
CA PRO A 6 17.05 -31.04 10.61
C PRO A 6 18.20 -31.23 9.60
N ASN A 7 17.86 -31.46 8.33
CA ASN A 7 18.81 -31.68 7.24
C ASN A 7 18.97 -30.44 6.36
N TYR A 8 18.64 -29.25 6.88
CA TYR A 8 18.83 -28.02 6.11
C TYR A 8 20.31 -27.79 5.86
N TRP A 9 20.68 -27.67 4.57
CA TRP A 9 22.05 -27.58 4.10
C TRP A 9 22.78 -26.29 4.53
N GLY A 10 22.03 -25.26 4.94
CA GLY A 10 22.54 -23.97 5.39
C GLY A 10 22.52 -23.83 6.91
N THR A 11 22.37 -22.59 7.39
CA THR A 11 22.27 -22.31 8.84
C THR A 11 20.98 -22.91 9.41
N PRO A 12 21.05 -23.76 10.45
CA PRO A 12 19.87 -24.32 11.09
C PRO A 12 18.89 -23.25 11.59
N ALA A 13 17.60 -23.56 11.57
CA ALA A 13 16.57 -22.68 12.09
C ALA A 13 16.80 -22.38 13.59
N LYS A 14 16.57 -21.13 13.99
CA LYS A 14 16.72 -20.71 15.40
C LYS A 14 15.62 -21.24 16.30
N THR A 15 14.48 -21.66 15.74
CA THR A 15 13.33 -22.19 16.45
C THR A 15 12.95 -23.56 15.90
N LYS A 16 12.38 -24.41 16.77
CA LYS A 16 11.92 -25.77 16.38
C LYS A 16 10.62 -25.74 15.60
N ASN A 17 9.73 -24.82 15.93
CA ASN A 17 8.42 -24.69 15.33
C ASN A 17 8.17 -23.25 14.89
N LEU A 18 7.37 -23.09 13.83
CA LEU A 18 6.81 -21.82 13.39
C LEU A 18 5.31 -21.99 13.17
N ILE A 19 4.52 -21.11 13.76
CA ILE A 19 3.06 -21.13 13.66
C ILE A 19 2.61 -19.83 13.01
N PHE A 20 1.99 -19.94 11.84
CA PHE A 20 1.21 -18.85 11.28
C PHE A 20 -0.22 -18.95 11.82
N ARG A 21 -0.62 -17.97 12.63
CA ARG A 21 -2.02 -17.75 12.99
C ARG A 21 -2.62 -16.78 12.01
N TRP A 22 -3.74 -17.16 11.41
CA TRP A 22 -4.49 -16.29 10.53
C TRP A 22 -5.43 -15.42 11.36
N SER A 23 -5.44 -14.12 11.06
CA SER A 23 -6.42 -13.17 11.57
C SER A 23 -6.56 -12.05 10.55
N GLU A 24 -7.80 -11.85 10.07
CA GLU A 24 -8.10 -10.85 9.03
C GLU A 24 -7.97 -9.43 9.59
N GLN A 25 -8.40 -9.22 10.84
CA GLN A 25 -8.49 -7.90 11.46
C GLN A 25 -7.16 -7.47 12.08
N SER A 26 -6.63 -6.31 11.67
CA SER A 26 -5.35 -5.78 12.19
C SER A 26 -5.38 -5.54 13.69
N ALA A 27 -6.48 -4.98 14.20
CA ALA A 27 -6.67 -4.73 15.63
C ALA A 27 -6.59 -6.03 16.45
N GLN A 28 -7.17 -7.12 15.93
CA GLN A 28 -7.06 -8.43 16.59
C GLN A 28 -5.62 -8.95 16.61
N ARG A 29 -4.88 -8.79 15.51
CA ARG A 29 -3.45 -9.15 15.48
C ARG A 29 -2.68 -8.37 16.55
N LEU A 30 -2.93 -7.07 16.71
CA LEU A 30 -2.28 -6.26 17.75
C LEU A 30 -2.62 -6.76 19.17
N LEU A 31 -3.89 -7.05 19.46
CA LEU A 31 -4.29 -7.58 20.77
C LEU A 31 -3.61 -8.92 21.09
N GLU A 32 -3.45 -9.80 20.10
CA GLU A 32 -2.72 -11.06 20.27
C GLU A 32 -1.24 -10.84 20.54
N LEU A 33 -0.63 -9.83 19.93
CA LEU A 33 0.76 -9.46 20.19
C LEU A 33 0.91 -8.89 21.61
N GLN A 34 0.04 -7.96 22.01
CA GLN A 34 0.06 -7.33 23.33
C GLN A 34 -0.19 -8.33 24.47
N SER A 35 -1.04 -9.34 24.23
CA SER A 35 -1.28 -10.43 25.20
C SER A 35 -0.17 -11.47 25.24
N GLY A 36 0.81 -11.42 24.33
CA GLY A 36 1.87 -12.42 24.21
C GLY A 36 1.42 -13.74 23.57
N THR A 37 0.22 -13.79 22.99
CA THR A 37 -0.30 -14.96 22.26
C THR A 37 0.52 -15.23 20.99
N VAL A 38 1.04 -14.17 20.36
CA VAL A 38 1.95 -14.26 19.22
C VAL A 38 3.22 -13.47 19.49
N ASN A 39 4.33 -13.87 18.87
CA ASN A 39 5.63 -13.19 19.03
C ASN A 39 5.89 -12.09 18.00
N GLY A 40 5.00 -11.94 17.02
CA GLY A 40 5.11 -10.94 15.97
C GLY A 40 3.87 -10.94 15.09
N ILE A 41 3.61 -9.80 14.45
CA ILE A 41 2.52 -9.61 13.50
C ILE A 41 3.05 -8.91 12.27
N ASP A 42 2.36 -9.10 11.15
CA ASP A 42 2.54 -8.31 9.94
C ASP A 42 1.34 -7.40 9.73
N ASN A 43 1.56 -6.34 8.93
CA ASN A 43 0.54 -5.37 8.52
C ASN A 43 -0.28 -4.79 9.70
N PRO A 44 0.35 -4.08 10.66
CA PRO A 44 -0.40 -3.34 11.68
C PRO A 44 -1.32 -2.30 11.01
N GLY A 45 -2.46 -2.00 11.64
CA GLY A 45 -3.35 -0.97 11.14
C GLY A 45 -2.68 0.41 11.18
N PRO A 46 -2.95 1.33 10.24
CA PRO A 46 -2.41 2.68 10.27
C PRO A 46 -2.67 3.40 11.61
N ASP A 47 -3.88 3.24 12.15
CA ASP A 47 -4.30 3.83 13.43
C ASP A 47 -3.61 3.21 14.64
N ASP A 48 -3.13 1.97 14.51
CA ASP A 48 -2.48 1.21 15.57
C ASP A 48 -1.00 1.60 15.75
N VAL A 49 -0.38 2.22 14.74
CA VAL A 49 1.05 2.55 14.72
C VAL A 49 1.47 3.37 15.94
N ALA A 50 0.70 4.40 16.28
CA ALA A 50 1.02 5.27 17.42
C ALA A 50 0.89 4.56 18.77
N ALA A 51 0.02 3.56 18.88
CA ALA A 51 -0.09 2.73 20.08
C ALA A 51 1.11 1.79 20.21
N ILE A 52 1.54 1.17 19.11
CA ILE A 52 2.73 0.31 19.07
C ILE A 52 3.99 1.09 19.44
N GLU A 53 4.18 2.30 18.92
CA GLU A 53 5.35 3.14 19.23
C GLU A 53 5.43 3.57 20.70
N LYS A 54 4.28 3.66 21.39
CA LYS A 54 4.20 4.07 22.81
C LYS A 54 4.30 2.90 23.78
N ASP A 55 4.09 1.67 23.33
CA ASP A 55 4.15 0.48 24.18
C ASP A 55 5.62 0.05 24.38
N PRO A 56 6.17 0.11 25.60
CA PRO A 56 7.57 -0.24 25.85
C PRO A 56 7.89 -1.74 25.65
N ASN A 57 6.87 -2.60 25.57
CA ASN A 57 7.04 -4.03 25.32
C ASN A 57 7.05 -4.37 23.84
N LEU A 58 6.65 -3.43 22.98
CA LEU A 58 6.57 -3.62 21.55
C LEU A 58 7.69 -2.87 20.84
N LYS A 59 7.98 -3.32 19.62
CA LYS A 59 8.92 -2.65 18.74
C LYS A 59 8.37 -2.65 17.32
N LEU A 60 8.15 -1.45 16.80
CA LEU A 60 7.81 -1.25 15.40
C LEU A 60 9.09 -1.37 14.56
N TYR A 61 9.02 -2.18 13.50
CA TYR A 61 10.09 -2.30 12.52
C TYR A 61 9.62 -1.70 11.18
N PRO A 62 9.81 -0.38 10.97
CA PRO A 62 9.46 0.24 9.71
C PRO A 62 10.34 -0.30 8.59
N ARG A 63 9.74 -0.46 7.41
CA ARG A 63 10.40 -0.96 6.21
C ARG A 63 9.92 -0.14 5.03
N GLU A 64 10.84 0.28 4.17
CA GLU A 64 10.48 0.85 2.88
C GLU A 64 9.76 -0.22 2.05
N GLY A 65 8.51 0.07 1.71
CA GLY A 65 7.68 -0.85 0.95
C GLY A 65 8.15 -0.93 -0.50
N PHE A 66 8.63 -2.09 -0.94
CA PHE A 66 8.84 -2.35 -2.36
C PHE A 66 7.50 -2.74 -3.02
N ASN A 67 6.56 -1.80 -3.01
CA ASN A 67 5.19 -1.97 -3.50
C ASN A 67 4.66 -0.68 -4.15
N ILE A 68 3.50 -0.80 -4.78
CA ILE A 68 2.73 0.33 -5.30
C ILE A 68 1.23 0.01 -5.20
N PHE A 69 0.44 1.01 -4.86
CA PHE A 69 -1.02 0.97 -5.02
C PHE A 69 -1.41 1.76 -6.27
N TYR A 70 -2.22 1.15 -7.13
CA TYR A 70 -2.63 1.75 -8.40
C TYR A 70 -4.06 1.36 -8.77
N ILE A 71 -4.68 2.17 -9.64
CA ILE A 71 -5.95 1.84 -10.29
C ILE A 71 -5.61 1.32 -11.69
N GLY A 72 -5.96 0.05 -11.94
CA GLY A 72 -5.84 -0.56 -13.26
C GLY A 72 -7.11 -0.31 -14.07
N PHE A 73 -6.96 0.26 -15.27
CA PHE A 73 -8.05 0.34 -16.23
C PHE A 73 -7.96 -0.82 -17.22
N ASN A 74 -9.06 -1.55 -17.42
CA ASN A 74 -9.14 -2.43 -18.56
C ASN A 74 -9.39 -1.58 -19.82
N ASN A 75 -8.33 -1.27 -20.55
CA ASN A 75 -8.35 -0.38 -21.72
C ASN A 75 -8.95 -1.02 -22.99
N THR A 76 -9.61 -2.17 -22.86
CA THR A 76 -10.35 -2.83 -23.95
C THR A 76 -11.87 -2.85 -23.72
N ILE A 77 -12.32 -2.34 -22.56
CA ILE A 77 -13.74 -2.33 -22.19
C ILE A 77 -14.22 -0.87 -22.11
N PRO A 78 -15.28 -0.49 -22.84
CA PRO A 78 -15.92 0.81 -22.68
C PRO A 78 -16.41 1.06 -21.25
N PRO A 79 -16.28 2.29 -20.70
CA PRO A 79 -15.76 3.50 -21.34
C PRO A 79 -14.24 3.68 -21.20
N PHE A 80 -13.54 2.70 -20.61
CA PHE A 80 -12.13 2.81 -20.25
C PHE A 80 -11.17 2.53 -21.42
N ASP A 81 -11.67 2.10 -22.57
CA ASP A 81 -10.94 2.06 -23.84
C ASP A 81 -10.57 3.46 -24.34
N ASN A 82 -11.38 4.47 -24.04
CA ASN A 82 -11.08 5.87 -24.33
C ASN A 82 -10.02 6.46 -23.38
N LEU A 83 -8.92 6.98 -23.95
CA LEU A 83 -7.84 7.61 -23.18
C LEU A 83 -8.31 8.85 -22.41
N ASP A 84 -9.16 9.69 -23.00
CA ASP A 84 -9.65 10.92 -22.36
C ASP A 84 -10.45 10.59 -21.09
N VAL A 85 -11.18 9.47 -21.06
CA VAL A 85 -11.89 8.98 -19.86
C VAL A 85 -10.89 8.59 -18.75
N ARG A 86 -9.83 7.87 -19.09
CA ARG A 86 -8.81 7.46 -18.10
C ARG A 86 -8.02 8.66 -17.56
N MET A 87 -7.71 9.63 -18.41
CA MET A 87 -7.09 10.89 -18.00
C MET A 87 -8.03 11.69 -17.08
N ALA A 88 -9.32 11.78 -17.43
CA ALA A 88 -10.30 12.46 -16.60
C ALA A 88 -10.38 11.88 -15.18
N ILE A 89 -10.40 10.55 -15.06
CA ILE A 89 -10.41 9.88 -13.76
C ILE A 89 -9.10 10.15 -12.99
N SER A 90 -7.97 10.23 -13.70
CA SER A 90 -6.67 10.52 -13.09
C SER A 90 -6.62 11.93 -12.50
N ASP A 91 -7.21 12.91 -13.20
CA ASP A 91 -7.32 14.31 -12.74
C ASP A 91 -8.39 14.48 -11.64
N ALA A 92 -9.43 13.64 -11.63
CA ALA A 92 -10.53 13.73 -10.66
C ALA A 92 -10.21 13.17 -9.27
N ILE A 93 -9.08 12.48 -9.08
CA ILE A 93 -8.74 11.82 -7.81
C ILE A 93 -7.73 12.64 -7.03
N ASP A 94 -8.11 13.06 -5.83
CA ASP A 94 -7.21 13.67 -4.85
C ASP A 94 -6.36 12.59 -4.18
N ARG A 95 -5.22 12.28 -4.79
CA ARG A 95 -4.30 11.23 -4.34
C ARG A 95 -3.58 11.61 -3.05
N GLN A 96 -3.32 12.89 -2.83
CA GLN A 96 -2.67 13.37 -1.62
C GLN A 96 -3.59 13.17 -0.43
N ARG A 97 -4.87 13.54 -0.55
CA ARG A 97 -5.87 13.29 0.48
C ARG A 97 -6.01 11.81 0.81
N ILE A 98 -5.92 10.91 -0.17
CA ILE A 98 -5.94 9.46 0.08
C ILE A 98 -4.75 9.04 0.96
N VAL A 99 -3.54 9.47 0.61
CA VAL A 99 -2.33 9.16 1.39
C VAL A 99 -2.44 9.73 2.81
N ASP A 100 -2.84 10.99 2.94
CA ASP A 100 -2.90 11.68 4.23
C ASP A 100 -3.95 11.10 5.18
N GLN A 101 -5.07 10.59 4.66
CA GLN A 101 -6.18 10.11 5.47
C GLN A 101 -6.16 8.60 5.76
N TYR A 102 -5.60 7.79 4.86
CA TYR A 102 -5.75 6.32 4.94
C TYR A 102 -4.44 5.55 5.02
N TYR A 103 -3.31 6.17 4.71
CA TYR A 103 -2.02 5.48 4.71
C TYR A 103 -1.19 5.81 5.95
N ALA A 104 -0.37 4.84 6.36
CA ALA A 104 0.54 5.01 7.48
C ALA A 104 1.58 6.11 7.19
N LYS A 105 2.02 6.80 8.25
CA LYS A 105 3.08 7.80 8.21
C LYS A 105 4.31 7.25 7.48
N GLY A 106 4.85 8.05 6.56
CA GLY A 106 5.98 7.67 5.70
C GLY A 106 5.55 7.17 4.31
N SER A 107 4.26 6.94 4.08
CA SER A 107 3.72 6.73 2.73
C SER A 107 3.75 8.02 1.91
N SER A 108 3.84 7.90 0.59
CA SER A 108 3.91 9.03 -0.32
C SER A 108 3.09 8.80 -1.58
N VAL A 109 2.68 9.89 -2.24
CA VAL A 109 1.99 9.81 -3.53
C VAL A 109 2.96 9.29 -4.59
N ALA A 110 2.62 8.16 -5.21
CA ALA A 110 3.43 7.58 -6.28
C ALA A 110 3.42 8.47 -7.54
N ILE A 111 4.57 8.74 -8.14
CA ILE A 111 4.67 9.49 -9.42
C ILE A 111 5.13 8.61 -10.59
N ASN A 112 5.38 7.33 -10.33
CA ASN A 112 5.76 6.31 -11.30
C ASN A 112 5.49 4.91 -10.67
N PHE A 113 5.76 3.83 -11.41
CA PHE A 113 5.58 2.45 -10.94
C PHE A 113 6.69 1.93 -10.01
N VAL A 114 7.86 2.58 -9.98
CA VAL A 114 9.07 2.09 -9.31
C VAL A 114 9.40 2.98 -8.11
N PRO A 115 9.32 2.48 -6.86
CA PRO A 115 9.58 3.27 -5.67
C PRO A 115 10.89 4.07 -5.75
N ALA A 116 10.86 5.33 -5.30
CA ALA A 116 11.96 6.28 -5.47
C ALA A 116 13.29 5.86 -4.81
N PHE A 117 13.23 5.00 -3.78
CA PHE A 117 14.40 4.48 -3.10
C PHE A 117 15.15 3.41 -3.92
N LEU A 118 14.52 2.80 -4.94
CA LEU A 118 15.15 1.77 -5.75
C LEU A 118 16.21 2.38 -6.68
N LYS A 119 17.48 2.07 -6.42
CA LYS A 119 18.61 2.53 -7.23
C LYS A 119 19.51 1.35 -7.61
N PRO A 120 19.83 1.15 -8.91
CA PRO A 120 19.31 1.88 -10.08
C PRO A 120 17.84 1.51 -10.39
N GLY A 121 17.13 2.35 -11.14
CA GLY A 121 15.80 2.02 -11.70
C GLY A 121 14.69 3.02 -11.39
N ALA A 122 14.80 3.82 -10.33
CA ALA A 122 13.85 4.90 -10.06
C ALA A 122 14.04 6.08 -11.01
N SER A 123 12.92 6.68 -11.43
CA SER A 123 12.88 7.97 -12.13
C SER A 123 12.27 9.03 -11.22
N PRO A 124 13.07 9.67 -10.35
CA PRO A 124 12.58 10.79 -9.55
C PRO A 124 12.25 11.93 -10.51
N ASN A 125 11.13 12.63 -10.30
CA ASN A 125 10.70 13.82 -11.06
C ASN A 125 9.96 13.57 -12.38
N ILE A 126 9.23 12.45 -12.51
CA ILE A 126 8.25 12.30 -13.60
C ILE A 126 7.01 13.15 -13.29
N PRO A 127 6.63 14.11 -14.15
CA PRO A 127 5.37 14.83 -14.00
C PRO A 127 4.20 13.85 -14.03
N TRP A 128 3.21 14.07 -13.17
CA TRP A 128 2.01 13.25 -13.11
C TRP A 128 0.76 14.13 -13.16
N TYR A 129 -0.38 13.50 -13.46
CA TYR A 129 -1.71 14.11 -13.37
C TYR A 129 -1.94 14.76 -12.01
N SER A 130 -2.49 15.97 -12.03
CA SER A 130 -2.82 16.76 -10.83
C SER A 130 -4.31 16.66 -10.52
N PHE A 131 -4.68 16.85 -9.25
CA PHE A 131 -6.09 16.92 -8.88
C PHE A 131 -6.74 18.20 -9.42
N ASP A 132 -7.45 18.09 -10.54
CA ASP A 132 -8.15 19.18 -11.22
C ASP A 132 -9.52 18.70 -11.73
N GLN A 133 -10.56 19.05 -10.97
CA GLN A 133 -11.95 18.71 -11.30
C GLN A 133 -12.45 19.37 -12.59
N ALA A 134 -11.95 20.57 -12.93
CA ALA A 134 -12.38 21.27 -14.13
C ALA A 134 -11.78 20.62 -15.38
N ALA A 135 -10.48 20.27 -15.34
CA ALA A 135 -9.81 19.53 -16.40
C ALA A 135 -10.45 18.15 -16.61
N ALA A 136 -10.73 17.43 -15.53
CA ALA A 136 -11.41 16.13 -15.59
C ALA A 136 -12.78 16.22 -16.28
N LYS A 137 -13.60 17.21 -15.92
CA LYS A 137 -14.91 17.45 -16.55
C LYS A 137 -14.78 17.77 -18.03
N ALA A 138 -13.81 18.61 -18.41
CA ALA A 138 -13.56 18.94 -19.81
C ALA A 138 -13.18 17.71 -20.65
N LEU A 139 -12.35 16.81 -20.10
CA LEU A 139 -11.97 15.55 -20.74
C LEU A 139 -13.17 14.61 -20.92
N LEU A 140 -14.07 14.53 -19.94
CA LEU A 140 -15.30 13.74 -20.06
C LEU A 140 -16.25 14.29 -21.14
N VAL A 141 -16.41 15.61 -21.21
CA VAL A 141 -17.22 16.26 -22.28
C VAL A 141 -16.61 15.99 -23.65
N LYS A 142 -15.28 16.11 -23.78
CA LYS A 142 -14.56 15.76 -25.02
C LYS A 142 -14.75 14.30 -25.41
N ALA A 143 -14.83 13.41 -24.43
CA ALA A 143 -15.11 11.99 -24.63
C ALA A 143 -16.59 11.66 -24.91
N GLY A 144 -17.47 12.67 -24.98
CA GLY A 144 -18.88 12.52 -25.33
C GLY A 144 -19.83 12.32 -24.14
N TYR A 145 -19.37 12.55 -22.91
CA TYR A 145 -20.19 12.41 -21.70
C TYR A 145 -20.71 13.75 -21.20
N THR A 146 -21.92 13.74 -20.62
CA THR A 146 -22.44 14.88 -19.88
C THR A 146 -21.95 14.85 -18.43
N VAL A 147 -21.51 16.00 -17.90
CA VAL A 147 -21.04 16.13 -16.52
C VAL A 147 -21.95 17.10 -15.73
N PRO A 148 -22.16 16.87 -14.42
CA PRO A 148 -22.90 17.80 -13.56
C PRO A 148 -22.19 19.14 -13.37
#